data_AF-A0A1F4Q203-F1
#
_entry.id   AF-A0A1F4Q203-F1
#
_cell.length_a   1.000
_cell.length_b   1.000
_cell.length_c   1.000
_cell.angle_alpha   90.00
_cell.angle_beta   90.00
_cell.angle_gamma   90.00
#
_symmetry.space_group_name_H-M   'P 1'
#
loop_
_entity.id
_entity.type
_entity.pdbx_description
1 polymer ?
#
loop_
_entity_poly.entity_id
_entity_poly.type
_entity_poly.pdbx_seq_one_letter_code
_entity_poly.pdbx_strand_id
1 'polypeptide(L)'
;MSDLIITGNLLLAFLLGGLIGWFREKEGRAAGMRTHILVALGAALFMTASIQLAAAHAGADPARLAAGVVTGIGFIGAGCILQTGSGVRGITTAASIFITSAVGLSAGAGFYLSAITGAVLTVVALEVIREVEIRIIKTKPRE
;
A
#
# COMPACT_ATOMS: atom_id res chain seq x y z
N MET A 1 -10.27 -19.78 9.31
CA MET A 1 -10.49 -18.37 9.73
C MET A 1 -11.95 -18.07 9.51
N SER A 2 -12.65 -17.46 10.48
CA SER A 2 -14.09 -17.17 10.32
C SER A 2 -14.33 -16.04 9.33
N ASP A 3 -15.48 -16.06 8.64
CA ASP A 3 -15.86 -15.04 7.67
C ASP A 3 -15.86 -13.63 8.28
N LEU A 4 -16.26 -13.51 9.55
CA LEU A 4 -16.25 -12.24 10.28
C LEU A 4 -14.83 -11.65 10.40
N ILE A 5 -13.82 -12.47 10.66
CA ILE A 5 -12.43 -12.00 10.74
C ILE A 5 -11.95 -11.55 9.36
N ILE A 6 -12.31 -12.28 8.31
CA ILE A 6 -11.97 -11.90 6.93
C ILE A 6 -12.59 -10.55 6.59
N THR A 7 -13.88 -10.36 6.85
CA THR A 7 -14.56 -9.07 6.66
C THR A 7 -13.88 -7.96 7.45
N GLY A 8 -13.49 -8.22 8.71
CA GLY A 8 -12.73 -7.27 9.53
C GLY A 8 -11.38 -6.88 8.92
N ASN A 9 -10.61 -7.86 8.42
CA ASN A 9 -9.33 -7.63 7.75
C ASN A 9 -9.50 -6.75 6.49
N LEU A 10 -10.54 -7.02 5.70
CA LEU A 10 -10.84 -6.26 4.48
C LEU A 10 -11.30 -4.83 4.79
N LEU A 11 -12.14 -4.64 5.81
CA LEU A 11 -12.55 -3.31 6.25
C LEU A 11 -11.36 -2.51 6.79
N LEU A 12 -10.47 -3.15 7.55
CA LEU A 12 -9.25 -2.49 8.01
C LEU A 12 -8.35 -2.09 6.82
N ALA A 13 -8.14 -2.98 5.86
CA ALA A 13 -7.38 -2.67 4.65
C ALA A 13 -7.99 -1.53 3.83
N PHE A 14 -9.33 -1.51 3.70
CA PHE A 14 -10.08 -0.41 3.07
C PHE A 14 -9.76 0.93 3.74
N LEU A 15 -9.89 0.98 5.07
CA LEU A 15 -9.72 2.22 5.84
C LEU A 15 -8.27 2.71 5.81
N LEU A 16 -7.30 1.80 5.98
CA LEU A 16 -5.88 2.15 5.96
C LEU A 16 -5.40 2.57 4.57
N GLY A 17 -5.84 1.87 3.52
CA GLY A 17 -5.57 2.28 2.12
C GLY A 17 -6.22 3.63 1.80
N GLY A 18 -7.45 3.85 2.27
CA GLY A 18 -8.14 5.13 2.15
C GLY A 18 -7.42 6.27 2.87
N LEU A 19 -6.89 6.02 4.07
CA LEU A 19 -6.11 6.99 4.83
C LEU A 19 -4.86 7.44 4.06
N ILE A 20 -4.06 6.50 3.57
CA ILE A 20 -2.84 6.82 2.79
C ILE A 20 -3.23 7.59 1.52
N GLY A 21 -4.22 7.08 0.79
CA GLY A 21 -4.64 7.66 -0.48
C GLY A 21 -5.32 9.03 -0.35
N TRP A 22 -5.97 9.33 0.77
CA TRP A 22 -6.55 10.65 1.06
C TRP A 22 -5.48 11.75 1.04
N PHE A 23 -4.34 11.50 1.71
CA PHE A 23 -3.21 12.42 1.70
C PHE A 23 -2.56 12.53 0.31
N ARG A 24 -2.60 11.48 -0.52
CA ARG A 24 -2.17 11.57 -1.92
C ARG A 24 -3.11 12.37 -2.81
N GLU A 25 -4.41 12.21 -2.63
CA GLU A 25 -5.41 12.93 -3.42
C GLU A 25 -5.45 14.42 -3.07
N LYS A 26 -5.33 14.76 -1.77
CA LYS A 26 -5.22 16.14 -1.30
C LYS A 26 -4.05 16.89 -1.94
N GLU A 27 -2.96 16.18 -2.22
CA GLU A 27 -1.78 16.74 -2.88
C GLU A 27 -1.85 16.77 -4.42
N GLY A 28 -2.96 16.31 -5.02
CA GLY A 28 -3.12 16.26 -6.47
C GLY A 28 -2.21 15.22 -7.14
N ARG A 29 -1.82 14.15 -6.43
CA ARG A 29 -0.98 13.07 -6.99
C ARG A 29 -1.79 12.15 -7.91
N ALA A 30 -1.11 11.56 -8.89
CA ALA A 30 -1.74 10.72 -9.92
C ALA A 30 -2.45 9.48 -9.33
N ALA A 31 -1.90 8.86 -8.29
CA ALA A 31 -2.57 7.80 -7.53
C ALA A 31 -3.23 8.38 -6.27
N GLY A 32 -4.54 8.60 -6.34
CA GLY A 32 -5.34 9.15 -5.24
C GLY A 32 -5.93 8.08 -4.32
N MET A 33 -7.04 8.42 -3.65
CA MET A 33 -7.69 7.60 -2.63
C MET A 33 -8.18 6.26 -3.19
N ARG A 34 -8.85 6.29 -4.35
CA ARG A 34 -9.39 5.08 -4.99
C ARG A 34 -8.32 4.04 -5.30
N THR A 35 -7.17 4.48 -5.81
CA THR A 35 -6.06 3.58 -6.14
C THR A 35 -5.52 2.88 -4.89
N HIS A 36 -5.29 3.63 -3.82
CA HIS A 36 -4.73 3.08 -2.59
C HIS A 36 -5.70 2.13 -1.88
N ILE A 37 -7.00 2.44 -1.89
CA ILE A 37 -8.04 1.54 -1.38
C ILE A 37 -8.01 0.21 -2.14
N LEU A 38 -8.05 0.25 -3.48
CA LEU A 38 -8.08 -0.96 -4.30
C LEU A 38 -6.81 -1.81 -4.14
N VAL A 39 -5.65 -1.16 -4.03
CA VAL A 39 -4.36 -1.85 -3.81
C VAL A 39 -4.33 -2.54 -2.44
N ALA A 40 -4.70 -1.84 -1.36
CA ALA A 40 -4.73 -2.43 -0.02
C ALA A 40 -5.75 -3.57 0.09
N LEU A 41 -6.95 -3.38 -0.46
CA LEU A 41 -8.01 -4.40 -0.50
C LEU A 41 -7.59 -5.64 -1.28
N GLY A 42 -7.06 -5.45 -2.50
CA GLY A 42 -6.61 -6.56 -3.35
C GLY A 42 -5.53 -7.38 -2.65
N ALA A 43 -4.55 -6.71 -2.03
CA ALA A 43 -3.54 -7.36 -1.23
C ALA A 43 -4.12 -8.15 -0.05
N ALA A 44 -5.05 -7.57 0.71
CA ALA A 44 -5.71 -8.26 1.82
C ALA A 44 -6.53 -9.48 1.36
N LEU A 45 -7.22 -9.38 0.22
CA LEU A 45 -7.95 -10.49 -0.41
C LEU A 45 -7.01 -11.64 -0.79
N PHE A 46 -5.90 -11.33 -1.46
CA PHE A 46 -4.92 -12.36 -1.82
C PHE A 46 -4.29 -13.02 -0.59
N MET A 47 -3.98 -12.26 0.46
CA MET A 47 -3.41 -12.81 1.69
C MET A 47 -4.40 -13.72 2.41
N THR A 48 -5.64 -13.27 2.60
CA THR A 48 -6.69 -14.07 3.27
C THR A 48 -7.00 -15.35 2.49
N ALA A 49 -7.06 -15.28 1.14
CA ALA A 49 -7.20 -16.46 0.29
C ALA A 49 -6.00 -17.42 0.43
N SER A 50 -4.78 -16.89 0.47
CA SER A 50 -3.55 -17.69 0.63
C SER A 50 -3.56 -18.49 1.93
N ILE A 51 -3.93 -17.84 3.04
CA ILE A 51 -4.01 -18.47 4.36
C ILE A 51 -5.09 -19.56 4.37
N GLN A 52 -6.26 -19.30 3.77
CA GLN A 52 -7.33 -20.31 3.72
C GLN A 52 -6.95 -21.53 2.89
N LEU A 53 -6.33 -21.32 1.71
CA LEU A 53 -5.85 -22.41 0.87
C LEU A 53 -4.78 -23.25 1.56
N ALA A 54 -3.85 -22.59 2.26
CA ALA A 54 -2.82 -23.26 3.05
C ALA A 54 -3.40 -24.07 4.22
N ALA A 55 -4.45 -23.58 4.87
CA ALA A 55 -5.14 -24.30 5.93
C ALA A 55 -5.93 -25.52 5.40
N ALA A 56 -6.43 -25.47 4.16
CA ALA A 56 -7.20 -26.54 3.55
C ALA A 56 -6.35 -27.67 2.96
N HIS A 57 -5.07 -27.42 2.64
CA HIS A 57 -4.19 -28.39 1.98
C HIS A 57 -2.87 -28.55 2.73
N ALA A 58 -2.61 -29.76 3.24
CA ALA A 58 -1.35 -30.07 3.92
C ALA A 58 -0.15 -29.82 2.99
N GLY A 59 0.81 -29.02 3.46
CA GLY A 59 2.03 -28.68 2.71
C GLY A 59 1.92 -27.47 1.77
N ALA A 60 0.78 -26.79 1.70
CA ALA A 60 0.66 -25.55 0.96
C ALA A 60 1.28 -24.36 1.72
N ASP A 61 2.06 -23.54 1.01
CA ASP A 61 2.72 -22.36 1.57
C ASP A 61 1.78 -21.14 1.62
N PRO A 62 1.45 -20.61 2.82
CA PRO A 62 0.61 -19.43 2.96
C PRO A 62 1.26 -18.14 2.40
N ALA A 63 2.58 -18.10 2.21
CA ALA A 63 3.27 -16.92 1.67
C ALA A 63 3.19 -16.82 0.13
N ARG A 64 2.75 -17.87 -0.57
CA ARG A 64 2.85 -17.95 -2.04
C ARG A 64 2.09 -16.85 -2.77
N LEU A 65 0.82 -16.60 -2.44
CA LEU A 65 0.07 -15.52 -3.09
C LEU A 65 0.57 -14.14 -2.65
N ALA A 66 1.04 -14.00 -1.41
CA ALA A 66 1.62 -12.75 -0.91
C ALA A 66 2.89 -12.37 -1.69
N ALA A 67 3.78 -13.34 -1.95
CA ALA A 67 4.96 -13.14 -2.80
C ALA A 67 4.56 -12.72 -4.23
N GLY A 68 3.48 -13.29 -4.76
CA GLY A 68 2.89 -12.89 -6.05
C GLY A 68 2.42 -11.42 -6.05
N VAL A 69 1.77 -10.96 -4.98
CA VAL A 69 1.36 -9.55 -4.82
C VAL A 69 2.58 -8.63 -4.79
N VAL A 70 3.61 -8.95 -4.00
CA VAL A 70 4.84 -8.12 -3.93
C VAL A 70 5.50 -8.00 -5.31
N THR A 71 5.54 -9.10 -6.06
CA THR A 71 6.09 -9.13 -7.42
C THR A 71 5.23 -8.29 -8.38
N GLY A 72 3.90 -8.48 -8.36
CA GLY A 72 2.97 -7.77 -9.25
C GLY A 72 2.91 -6.26 -9.00
N ILE A 73 2.98 -5.84 -7.73
CA ILE A 73 3.00 -4.42 -7.38
C ILE A 73 4.30 -3.75 -7.82
N GLY A 74 5.42 -4.47 -7.88
CA GLY A 74 6.66 -3.98 -8.49
C GLY A 74 6.45 -3.52 -9.94
N PHE A 75 5.67 -4.27 -10.72
CA PHE A 75 5.33 -3.91 -12.11
C PHE A 75 4.41 -2.67 -12.19
N ILE A 76 3.37 -2.60 -11.36
CA ILE A 76 2.47 -1.43 -11.31
C ILE A 76 3.23 -0.16 -10.86
N GLY A 77 4.11 -0.31 -9.87
CA GLY A 77 4.98 0.75 -9.38
C GLY A 77 5.92 1.27 -10.47
N ALA A 78 6.57 0.38 -11.22
CA ALA A 78 7.39 0.77 -12.37
C ALA A 78 6.59 1.55 -13.43
N GLY A 79 5.33 1.16 -13.68
CA GLY A 79 4.44 1.87 -14.59
C GLY A 79 4.07 3.30 -14.16
N CYS A 80 4.27 3.63 -12.87
CA CYS A 80 4.06 4.99 -12.34
C CYS A 80 5.31 5.87 -12.48
N ILE A 81 6.48 5.30 -12.77
CA ILE A 81 7.75 6.03 -12.87
C ILE A 81 7.95 6.46 -14.32
N LEU A 82 7.94 7.78 -14.55
CA LEU A 82 8.06 8.37 -15.89
C LEU A 82 9.33 9.19 -16.00
N GLN A 83 10.16 8.87 -16.99
CA GLN A 83 11.32 9.69 -17.34
C GLN A 83 10.92 10.77 -18.34
N THR A 84 11.17 12.03 -17.96
CA THR A 84 10.91 13.21 -18.80
C THR A 84 12.24 13.90 -19.09
N GLY A 85 12.27 14.79 -20.09
CA GLY A 85 13.46 15.62 -20.37
C GLY A 85 13.92 16.50 -19.19
N SER A 86 13.04 16.71 -18.21
CA SER A 86 13.32 17.48 -16.98
C SER A 86 13.67 16.64 -15.74
N GLY A 87 13.72 15.30 -15.86
CA GLY A 87 13.98 14.38 -14.75
C GLY A 87 12.94 13.26 -14.63
N VAL A 88 13.00 12.50 -13.54
CA VAL A 88 12.11 11.37 -13.25
C VAL A 88 10.96 11.82 -12.34
N ARG A 89 9.72 11.45 -12.67
CA ARG A 89 8.52 11.70 -11.85
C ARG A 89 7.85 10.38 -11.41
N GLY A 90 7.05 10.47 -10.36
CA GLY A 90 6.19 9.37 -9.89
C GLY A 90 6.87 8.34 -8.99
N ILE A 91 8.10 8.60 -8.54
CA ILE A 91 8.84 7.71 -7.62
C ILE A 91 8.10 7.56 -6.29
N THR A 92 7.60 8.66 -5.71
CA THR A 92 6.86 8.60 -4.43
C THR A 92 5.51 7.95 -4.62
N THR A 93 4.87 8.18 -5.77
CA THR A 93 3.62 7.50 -6.14
C THR A 93 3.84 5.98 -6.22
N ALA A 94 4.88 5.52 -6.90
CA ALA A 94 5.24 4.11 -6.98
C ALA A 94 5.52 3.51 -5.58
N ALA A 95 6.31 4.21 -4.75
CA ALA A 95 6.61 3.79 -3.39
C ALA A 95 5.34 3.74 -2.50
N SER A 96 4.44 4.71 -2.64
CA SER A 96 3.18 4.77 -1.87
C SER A 96 2.24 3.61 -2.21
N ILE A 97 2.15 3.23 -3.49
CA ILE A 97 1.41 2.03 -3.91
C ILE A 97 2.06 0.76 -3.33
N PHE A 98 3.39 0.68 -3.36
CA PHE A 98 4.13 -0.46 -2.82
C PHE A 98 3.84 -0.66 -1.33
N ILE A 99 4.05 0.37 -0.50
CA ILE A 99 3.83 0.27 0.94
C ILE A 99 2.35 0.03 1.28
N THR A 100 1.43 0.58 0.49
CA THR A 100 -0.02 0.33 0.65
C THR A 100 -0.38 -1.13 0.41
N SER A 101 0.27 -1.79 -0.55
CA SER A 101 0.08 -3.24 -0.74
C SER A 101 0.59 -4.04 0.47
N ALA A 102 1.72 -3.64 1.06
CA ALA A 102 2.27 -4.29 2.26
C ALA A 102 1.36 -4.09 3.50
N VAL A 103 0.76 -2.90 3.65
CA VAL A 103 -0.27 -2.63 4.67
C VAL A 103 -1.49 -3.53 4.46
N GLY A 104 -1.96 -3.68 3.23
CA GLY A 104 -3.04 -4.59 2.86
C GLY A 104 -2.73 -6.06 3.16
N LEU A 105 -1.54 -6.55 2.77
CA LEU A 105 -1.06 -7.89 3.10
C LEU A 105 -1.03 -8.11 4.62
N SER A 106 -0.49 -7.14 5.38
CA SER A 106 -0.42 -7.21 6.84
C SER A 106 -1.80 -7.28 7.48
N ALA A 107 -2.74 -6.46 7.01
CA ALA A 107 -4.14 -6.50 7.48
C ALA A 107 -4.80 -7.84 7.14
N GLY A 108 -4.62 -8.33 5.90
CA GLY A 108 -5.12 -9.64 5.46
C GLY A 108 -4.55 -10.82 6.23
N ALA A 109 -3.30 -10.72 6.70
CA ALA A 109 -2.64 -11.71 7.53
C ALA A 109 -3.08 -11.68 9.01
N GLY A 110 -3.84 -10.67 9.43
CA GLY A 110 -4.20 -10.46 10.83
C GLY A 110 -3.14 -9.70 11.65
N PHE A 111 -2.08 -9.18 11.02
CA PHE A 111 -1.05 -8.38 11.67
C PHE A 111 -1.48 -6.90 11.81
N TYR A 112 -2.52 -6.67 12.61
CA TYR A 112 -3.19 -5.37 12.72
C TYR A 112 -2.27 -4.24 13.19
N LEU A 113 -1.45 -4.51 14.20
CA LEU A 113 -0.51 -3.50 14.72
C LEU A 113 0.50 -3.07 13.64
N SER A 114 1.03 -4.04 12.88
CA SER A 114 1.95 -3.77 11.77
C SER A 114 1.27 -3.00 10.64
N ALA A 115 0.03 -3.36 10.28
CA ALA A 115 -0.74 -2.67 9.26
C ALA A 115 -1.02 -1.20 9.64
N ILE A 116 -1.50 -0.97 10.87
CA ILE A 116 -1.79 0.37 11.38
C ILE A 116 -0.51 1.20 11.48
N THR A 117 0.55 0.64 12.06
CA THR A 117 1.84 1.34 12.22
C THR A 117 2.43 1.69 10.85
N GLY A 118 2.40 0.75 9.90
CA GLY A 118 2.85 0.99 8.52
C GLY A 118 2.07 2.10 7.83
N ALA A 119 0.75 2.13 7.97
CA ALA A 119 -0.08 3.19 7.39
C ALA A 119 0.21 4.56 8.02
N VAL A 120 0.31 4.63 9.36
CA VAL A 120 0.61 5.88 10.08
C VAL A 120 1.99 6.41 9.70
N LEU A 121 3.02 5.56 9.71
CA LEU A 121 4.38 5.96 9.31
C LEU A 121 4.44 6.39 7.84
N THR A 122 3.65 5.74 6.98
CA THR A 122 3.50 6.17 5.58
C THR A 122 2.95 7.58 5.51
N VAL A 123 1.84 7.88 6.18
CA VAL A 123 1.26 9.23 6.21
C VAL A 123 2.24 10.26 6.75
N VAL A 124 2.95 9.94 7.84
CA VAL A 124 3.98 10.82 8.41
C VAL A 124 5.09 11.10 7.40
N ALA A 125 5.58 10.08 6.70
CA ALA A 125 6.59 10.26 5.66
C ALA A 125 6.09 11.09 4.48
N LEU A 126 4.83 10.91 4.09
CA LEU A 126 4.25 11.59 2.94
C LEU A 126 3.92 13.08 3.21
N GLU A 127 3.53 13.44 4.43
CA GLU A 127 3.11 14.80 4.79
C GLU A 127 4.17 15.56 5.61
N VAL A 128 4.65 14.97 6.70
CA VAL A 128 5.52 15.69 7.66
C VAL A 128 6.91 15.90 7.07
N ILE A 129 7.50 14.87 6.46
CA ILE A 129 8.84 14.99 5.86
C ILE A 129 8.78 15.97 4.67
N ARG A 130 7.72 15.93 3.89
CA ARG A 130 7.51 16.89 2.79
C ARG A 130 7.49 18.33 3.30
N GLU A 131 6.74 18.62 4.37
CA GLU A 131 6.73 19.98 4.93
C GLU A 131 8.12 20.43 5.40
N VAL A 132 8.89 19.51 6.00
CA VAL A 132 10.27 19.77 6.42
C VAL A 132 11.17 20.06 5.21
N GLU A 133 11.08 19.29 4.13
CA GLU A 133 11.85 19.52 2.91
C GLU A 133 11.56 20.90 2.29
N ILE A 134 10.28 21.27 2.21
CA ILE A 134 9.88 22.58 1.66
C ILE A 134 10.43 23.72 2.53
N ARG A 135 10.35 23.59 3.85
CA ARG A 135 10.76 24.66 4.79
C ARG A 135 12.28 24.79 4.94
N ILE A 136 13.02 23.68 4.96
CA ILE A 136 14.46 23.66 5.26
C ILE A 136 15.31 23.70 3.99
N ILE A 137 14.95 22.91 2.97
CA ILE A 137 15.83 22.66 1.82
C ILE A 137 15.54 23.66 0.68
N LYS A 138 14.44 24.43 0.74
CA LYS A 138 13.97 25.35 -0.33
C LYS A 138 13.91 24.67 -1.71
N THR A 139 13.79 23.34 -1.76
CA THR A 139 13.63 22.60 -3.00
C THR A 139 12.18 22.73 -3.47
N LYS A 140 11.99 23.11 -4.75
CA LYS A 140 10.67 23.00 -5.39
C LYS A 140 10.22 21.53 -5.32
N PRO A 141 8.95 21.24 -4.97
CA PRO A 141 8.44 19.88 -4.93
C PRO A 141 8.72 19.17 -6.26
N ARG A 142 9.41 18.03 -6.21
CA ARG A 142 9.74 17.21 -7.39
C ARG A 142 8.63 16.20 -7.69
N GLU A 143 7.38 16.64 -7.76
CA GLU A 143 6.29 15.82 -8.30
C GLU A 143 5.22 16.70 -8.93
#